data_AF-A0A243W8Q9-F1
#
_entry.id   AF-A0A243W8Q9-F1
#
_cell.length_a   1.000
_cell.length_b   1.000
_cell.length_c   1.000
_cell.angle_alpha   90.00
_cell.angle_beta   90.00
_cell.angle_gamma   90.00
#
_symmetry.space_group_name_H-M   'P 1'
#
loop_
_entity.id
_entity.type
_entity.pdbx_description
1 polymer ?
#
loop_
_entity_poly.entity_id
_entity_poly.type
_entity_poly.pdbx_seq_one_letter_code
_entity_poly.pdbx_strand_id
1 'polypeptide(L)'
;MAADDETYRMPKLVYSHWGLLHLIAATASLLLGTIVLALSKGGKRHKRLGYSYVGSMAVMLATSFTIYRQFHGFGIFHVAALLSSVTLSAGMVPMLRKKPVHSWRQWHYSFMYLSVLELYVALVAEVLVRRPGMSFWEVASLSSTTVMLPGALLFTRFRKRWQAPSPRARLATKSAINAAA
;
A
#
# COMPACT_ATOMS: atom_id res chain seq x y z
N MET A 1 -0.20 38.83 -38.33
CA MET A 1 -0.22 38.89 -36.86
C MET A 1 -1.20 37.83 -36.39
N ALA A 2 -0.75 36.57 -36.38
CA ALA A 2 -1.53 35.45 -35.88
C ALA A 2 -1.31 35.42 -34.37
N ALA A 3 -2.39 35.61 -33.60
CA ALA A 3 -2.36 35.37 -32.17
C ALA A 3 -2.00 33.89 -31.95
N ASP A 4 -0.84 33.73 -31.35
CA ASP A 4 -0.30 32.57 -30.69
C ASP A 4 -1.34 31.93 -29.77
N ASP A 5 -1.97 30.88 -30.27
CA ASP A 5 -2.90 29.97 -29.57
C ASP A 5 -2.15 29.07 -28.54
N GLU A 6 -1.11 29.60 -27.88
CA GLU A 6 -0.25 28.89 -26.93
C GLU A 6 -0.69 29.04 -25.45
N THR A 7 -1.85 29.63 -25.18
CA THR A 7 -2.19 30.12 -23.83
C THR A 7 -3.24 29.33 -23.03
N TYR A 8 -3.51 28.06 -23.36
CA TYR A 8 -4.17 27.14 -22.40
C TYR A 8 -3.87 25.66 -22.64
N ARG A 9 -2.59 25.25 -22.61
CA ARG A 9 -2.27 23.83 -22.45
C ARG A 9 -2.65 23.39 -21.03
N MET A 10 -3.81 22.76 -20.90
CA MET A 10 -4.21 22.03 -19.69
C MET A 10 -3.02 21.20 -19.18
N PRO A 11 -2.63 21.32 -17.90
CA PRO A 11 -1.56 20.51 -17.34
C PRO A 11 -1.86 19.04 -17.59
N LYS A 12 -1.03 18.37 -18.41
CA LYS A 12 -1.23 16.94 -18.66
C LYS A 12 -0.97 16.19 -17.36
N LEU A 13 -1.92 15.38 -16.91
CA LEU A 13 -1.73 14.51 -15.73
C LEU A 13 -0.83 13.31 -16.06
N VAL A 14 -0.87 12.85 -17.31
CA VAL A 14 -0.15 11.68 -17.80
C VAL A 14 0.56 12.00 -19.11
N TYR A 15 1.78 11.50 -19.26
CA TYR A 15 2.70 11.85 -20.35
C TYR A 15 3.09 10.64 -21.22
N SER A 16 2.67 9.43 -20.85
CA SER A 16 2.93 8.20 -21.59
C SER A 16 1.91 7.12 -21.26
N HIS A 17 1.78 6.11 -22.13
CA HIS A 17 0.96 4.92 -21.88
C HIS A 17 1.36 4.20 -20.58
N TRP A 18 2.67 4.14 -20.29
CA TRP A 18 3.20 3.59 -19.04
C TRP A 18 2.80 4.40 -17.82
N GLY A 19 2.83 5.74 -17.92
CA GLY A 19 2.34 6.62 -16.86
C GLY A 19 0.84 6.46 -16.61
N LEU A 20 0.04 6.23 -17.65
CA LEU A 20 -1.40 5.99 -17.51
C LEU A 20 -1.66 4.68 -16.78
N LEU A 21 -0.99 3.61 -17.22
CA LEU A 21 -1.11 2.30 -16.62
C LEU A 21 -0.67 2.32 -15.15
N HIS A 22 0.44 3.00 -14.85
CA HIS A 22 0.91 3.21 -13.49
C HIS A 22 -0.13 3.93 -12.64
N LEU A 23 -0.70 5.04 -13.14
CA LEU A 23 -1.71 5.81 -12.41
C LEU A 23 -2.96 4.98 -12.12
N ILE A 24 -3.51 4.28 -13.12
CA ILE A 24 -4.68 3.41 -12.94
C ILE A 24 -4.38 2.31 -11.91
N ALA A 25 -3.24 1.65 -12.04
CA ALA A 25 -2.82 0.59 -11.12
C ALA A 25 -2.58 1.11 -9.70
N ALA A 26 -1.99 2.31 -9.55
CA ALA A 26 -1.77 2.97 -8.27
C ALA A 26 -3.09 3.32 -7.58
N THR A 27 -4.03 3.93 -8.31
CA THR A 27 -5.35 4.26 -7.77
C THR A 27 -6.13 3.00 -7.38
N ALA A 28 -6.14 1.97 -8.24
CA ALA A 28 -6.78 0.70 -7.92
C ALA A 28 -6.14 0.03 -6.69
N SER A 29 -4.81 0.02 -6.60
CA SER A 29 -4.06 -0.51 -5.45
C SER A 29 -4.41 0.24 -4.16
N LEU A 30 -4.43 1.57 -4.18
CA LEU A 30 -4.78 2.38 -3.02
C LEU A 30 -6.21 2.07 -2.53
N LEU A 31 -7.19 2.06 -3.43
CA LEU A 31 -8.59 1.79 -3.09
C LEU A 31 -8.78 0.36 -2.56
N LEU A 32 -8.26 -0.64 -3.27
CA LEU A 32 -8.38 -2.05 -2.87
C LEU A 32 -7.65 -2.32 -1.56
N GLY A 33 -6.45 -1.79 -1.38
CA GLY A 33 -5.67 -1.91 -0.15
C GLY A 33 -6.44 -1.36 1.05
N THR A 34 -6.99 -0.16 0.91
CA THR A 34 -7.82 0.49 1.94
C THR A 34 -9.03 -0.36 2.31
N ILE A 35 -9.77 -0.86 1.31
CA ILE A 35 -10.93 -1.74 1.53
C ILE A 35 -10.52 -3.04 2.25
N VAL A 36 -9.41 -3.66 1.83
CA VAL A 36 -8.89 -4.89 2.42
C VAL A 36 -8.49 -4.71 3.89
N LEU A 37 -8.00 -3.53 4.27
CA LEU A 37 -7.73 -3.19 5.67
C LEU A 37 -9.00 -3.09 6.52
N ALA A 38 -10.11 -2.58 5.96
CA ALA A 38 -11.40 -2.49 6.65
C ALA A 38 -12.12 -3.84 6.77
N LEU A 39 -11.86 -4.80 5.87
CA LEU A 39 -12.53 -6.10 5.88
C LEU A 39 -12.10 -7.02 7.03
N SER A 40 -13.02 -7.92 7.41
CA SER A 40 -12.74 -9.05 8.28
C SER A 40 -11.69 -9.98 7.64
N LYS A 41 -10.66 -10.35 8.42
CA LYS A 41 -9.52 -11.10 7.90
C LYS A 41 -9.87 -12.57 7.67
N GLY A 42 -9.31 -13.16 6.61
CA GLY A 42 -9.46 -14.58 6.27
C GLY A 42 -10.76 -14.99 5.54
N GLY A 43 -11.73 -14.09 5.37
CA GLY A 43 -12.97 -14.36 4.62
C GLY A 43 -12.78 -14.45 3.10
N LYS A 44 -13.78 -14.98 2.37
CA LYS A 44 -13.77 -15.06 0.89
C LYS A 44 -13.58 -13.68 0.25
N ARG A 45 -14.30 -12.66 0.74
CA ARG A 45 -14.21 -11.26 0.27
C ARG A 45 -12.81 -10.68 0.47
N HIS A 46 -12.23 -10.86 1.66
CA HIS A 46 -10.88 -10.41 1.98
C HIS A 46 -9.84 -11.05 1.04
N LYS A 47 -9.94 -12.37 0.78
CA LYS A 47 -9.02 -13.05 -0.15
C LYS A 47 -9.14 -12.53 -1.58
N ARG A 48 -10.36 -12.40 -2.12
CA ARG A 48 -10.58 -11.91 -3.50
C ARG A 48 -10.02 -10.51 -3.68
N LEU A 49 -10.44 -9.56 -2.83
CA LEU A 49 -9.96 -8.18 -2.91
C LEU A 49 -8.47 -8.06 -2.55
N GLY A 50 -7.96 -8.91 -1.65
CA GLY A 50 -6.55 -8.98 -1.30
C GLY A 50 -5.67 -9.37 -2.49
N TYR A 51 -6.07 -10.37 -3.28
CA TYR A 51 -5.34 -10.73 -4.50
C TYR A 51 -5.47 -9.66 -5.58
N SER A 52 -6.64 -9.02 -5.73
CA SER A 52 -6.79 -7.88 -6.64
C SER A 52 -5.89 -6.70 -6.24
N TYR A 53 -5.77 -6.42 -4.94
CA TYR A 53 -4.85 -5.42 -4.39
C TYR A 53 -3.40 -5.74 -4.74
N VAL A 54 -2.95 -6.97 -4.43
CA VAL A 54 -1.57 -7.43 -4.70
C VAL A 54 -1.25 -7.36 -6.19
N GLY A 55 -2.16 -7.81 -7.06
CA GLY A 55 -1.98 -7.72 -8.50
C GLY A 55 -1.88 -6.28 -9.00
N SER A 56 -2.76 -5.39 -8.54
CA SER A 56 -2.72 -3.97 -8.91
C SER A 56 -1.42 -3.30 -8.42
N MET A 57 -1.00 -3.61 -7.19
CA MET A 57 0.26 -3.12 -6.63
C MET A 57 1.46 -3.62 -7.42
N ALA A 58 1.48 -4.89 -7.84
CA ALA A 58 2.56 -5.44 -8.65
C ALA A 58 2.68 -4.74 -10.02
N VAL A 59 1.56 -4.46 -10.69
CA VAL A 59 1.56 -3.70 -11.95
C VAL A 59 2.06 -2.28 -11.73
N MET A 60 1.60 -1.61 -10.68
CA MET A 60 2.07 -0.26 -10.31
C MET A 60 3.58 -0.26 -10.05
N LEU A 61 4.10 -1.23 -9.28
CA LEU A 61 5.53 -1.34 -8.98
C LEU A 61 6.34 -1.60 -10.25
N ALA A 62 5.93 -2.55 -11.10
CA ALA A 62 6.62 -2.85 -12.34
C ALA A 62 6.67 -1.64 -13.29
N THR A 63 5.54 -0.95 -13.47
CA THR A 63 5.47 0.24 -14.32
C THR A 63 6.27 1.42 -13.78
N SER A 64 6.48 1.53 -12.46
CA SER A 64 7.32 2.58 -11.88
C SER A 64 8.75 2.56 -12.42
N PHE A 65 9.30 1.37 -12.69
CA PHE A 65 10.64 1.17 -13.28
C PHE A 65 10.75 1.57 -14.76
N THR A 66 9.66 1.99 -15.38
CA THR A 66 9.64 2.48 -16.77
C THR A 66 9.52 4.01 -16.84
N ILE A 67 9.38 4.70 -15.70
CA ILE A 67 9.08 6.13 -15.62
C ILE A 67 10.28 6.89 -15.05
N TYR A 68 11.02 7.59 -15.92
CA TYR A 68 12.27 8.29 -15.56
C TYR A 68 12.17 9.81 -15.49
N ARG A 69 10.98 10.37 -15.70
CA ARG A 69 10.80 11.80 -16.00
C ARG A 69 11.24 12.76 -14.87
N GLN A 70 11.06 12.38 -13.61
CA GLN A 70 11.33 13.30 -12.49
C GLN A 70 12.83 13.55 -12.29
N PHE A 71 13.67 12.54 -12.50
CA PHE A 71 15.10 12.59 -12.22
C PHE A 71 15.96 12.35 -13.46
N HIS A 72 15.34 12.30 -14.65
CA HIS A 72 15.99 11.96 -15.92
C HIS A 72 16.80 10.65 -15.88
N GLY A 73 16.38 9.70 -15.03
CA GLY A 73 17.12 8.47 -14.77
C GLY A 73 16.61 7.76 -13.51
N PHE A 74 17.37 6.76 -13.04
CA PHE A 74 17.02 5.99 -11.85
C PHE A 74 17.07 6.89 -10.61
N GLY A 75 15.90 7.40 -10.21
CA GLY A 75 15.76 8.23 -9.01
C GLY A 75 15.18 7.51 -7.79
N ILE A 76 14.95 8.28 -6.73
CA ILE A 76 14.47 7.79 -5.44
C ILE A 76 13.12 7.06 -5.52
N PHE A 77 12.23 7.41 -6.45
CA PHE A 77 10.96 6.70 -6.61
C PHE A 77 11.14 5.23 -7.01
N HIS A 78 12.22 4.89 -7.71
CA HIS A 78 12.55 3.50 -8.01
C HIS A 78 13.05 2.76 -6.76
N VAL A 79 13.86 3.44 -5.92
CA VAL A 79 14.27 2.89 -4.62
C VAL A 79 13.04 2.64 -3.74
N ALA A 80 12.10 3.60 -3.70
CA ALA A 80 10.83 3.44 -2.98
C ALA A 80 9.99 2.27 -3.54
N ALA A 81 10.00 2.05 -4.85
CA ALA A 81 9.35 0.90 -5.47
C ALA A 81 10.03 -0.43 -5.12
N LEU A 82 11.36 -0.47 -5.03
CA LEU A 82 12.09 -1.65 -4.54
C LEU A 82 11.73 -1.96 -3.09
N LEU A 83 11.74 -0.95 -2.21
CA LEU A 83 11.35 -1.11 -0.80
C LEU A 83 9.91 -1.59 -0.68
N SER A 84 8.98 -0.99 -1.43
CA SER A 84 7.57 -1.41 -1.47
C SER A 84 7.41 -2.85 -1.98
N SER A 85 8.25 -3.28 -2.92
CA SER A 85 8.26 -4.66 -3.43
C SER A 85 8.71 -5.65 -2.35
N VAL A 86 9.71 -5.28 -1.55
CA VAL A 86 10.16 -6.05 -0.39
C VAL A 86 9.07 -6.12 0.68
N THR A 87 8.43 -4.99 1.01
CA THR A 87 7.32 -4.93 1.99
C THR A 87 6.15 -5.81 1.55
N LEU A 88 5.72 -5.71 0.29
CA LEU A 88 4.65 -6.55 -0.27
C LEU A 88 5.01 -8.04 -0.20
N SER A 89 6.26 -8.38 -0.54
CA SER A 89 6.77 -9.75 -0.48
C SER A 89 6.82 -10.26 0.96
N ALA A 90 7.27 -9.46 1.92
CA ALA A 90 7.29 -9.79 3.34
C ALA A 90 5.89 -10.02 3.93
N GLY A 91 4.86 -9.39 3.35
CA GLY A 91 3.46 -9.65 3.69
C GLY A 91 2.90 -10.93 3.05
N MET A 92 3.22 -11.18 1.77
CA MET A 92 2.61 -12.26 1.01
C MET A 92 3.35 -13.60 1.13
N VAL A 93 4.68 -13.62 1.14
CA VAL A 93 5.48 -14.85 1.19
C VAL A 93 5.16 -15.69 2.44
N PRO A 94 5.11 -15.13 3.66
CA PRO A 94 4.72 -15.89 4.85
C PRO A 94 3.30 -16.46 4.75
N MET A 95 2.38 -15.69 4.16
CA MET A 95 0.99 -16.12 3.95
C MET A 95 0.91 -17.29 2.97
N LEU A 96 1.63 -17.24 1.85
CA LEU A 96 1.60 -18.27 0.82
C LEU A 96 2.30 -19.55 1.30
N ARG A 97 3.45 -19.40 1.96
CA ARG A 97 4.24 -20.54 2.48
C ARG A 97 3.73 -21.09 3.81
N LYS A 98 2.81 -20.38 4.48
CA LYS A 98 2.33 -20.68 5.85
C LYS A 98 3.47 -20.84 6.86
N LYS A 99 4.57 -20.11 6.66
CA LYS A 99 5.77 -20.12 7.50
C LYS A 99 6.15 -18.68 7.87
N PRO A 100 6.66 -18.42 9.08
CA PRO A 100 6.83 -19.35 10.21
C PRO A 100 5.47 -19.78 10.79
N VAL A 101 5.34 -21.02 11.25
CA VAL A 101 4.06 -21.66 11.63
C VAL A 101 3.25 -20.83 12.62
N HIS A 102 3.92 -20.23 13.61
CA HIS A 102 3.27 -19.48 14.69
C HIS A 102 3.02 -17.99 14.38
N SER A 103 3.72 -17.42 13.40
CA SER A 103 3.74 -15.96 13.21
C SER A 103 3.36 -15.51 11.80
N TRP A 104 3.20 -16.41 10.83
CA TRP A 104 2.91 -16.03 9.43
C TRP A 104 1.70 -15.09 9.28
N ARG A 105 0.68 -15.24 10.14
CA ARG A 105 -0.51 -14.36 10.16
C ARG A 105 -0.14 -12.94 10.60
N GLN A 106 0.68 -12.83 11.64
CA GLN A 106 1.12 -11.53 12.15
C GLN A 106 2.02 -10.82 11.16
N TRP A 107 2.95 -11.55 10.52
CA TRP A 107 3.78 -11.02 9.43
C TRP A 107 2.91 -10.53 8.29
N HIS A 108 1.99 -11.37 7.81
CA HIS A 108 1.04 -11.00 6.76
C HIS A 108 0.27 -9.72 7.12
N TYR A 109 -0.38 -9.66 8.28
CA TYR A 109 -1.17 -8.47 8.64
C TYR A 109 -0.32 -7.22 8.85
N SER A 110 0.89 -7.36 9.38
CA SER A 110 1.75 -6.21 9.69
C SER A 110 2.35 -5.62 8.42
N PHE A 111 2.92 -6.46 7.55
CA PHE A 111 3.53 -6.00 6.29
C PHE A 111 2.49 -5.60 5.25
N MET A 112 1.32 -6.25 5.19
CA MET A 112 0.23 -5.80 4.31
C MET A 112 -0.41 -4.50 4.79
N TYR A 113 -0.34 -4.19 6.09
CA TYR A 113 -0.73 -2.87 6.59
C TYR A 113 0.30 -1.81 6.20
N LEU A 114 1.59 -2.12 6.40
CA LEU A 114 2.69 -1.25 6.00
C LEU A 114 2.68 -0.96 4.50
N SER A 115 2.43 -1.95 3.65
CA SER A 115 2.38 -1.78 2.19
C SER A 115 1.29 -0.79 1.74
N VAL A 116 0.17 -0.71 2.48
CA VAL A 116 -0.88 0.29 2.21
C VAL A 116 -0.46 1.68 2.73
N LEU A 117 0.23 1.77 3.86
CA LEU A 117 0.78 3.05 4.32
C LEU A 117 1.82 3.61 3.35
N GLU A 118 2.67 2.76 2.78
CA GLU A 118 3.65 3.16 1.76
C GLU A 118 2.96 3.76 0.52
N LEU A 119 1.79 3.23 0.10
CA LEU A 119 0.99 3.83 -0.98
C LEU A 119 0.48 5.22 -0.63
N TYR A 120 0.04 5.43 0.61
CA TYR A 120 -0.38 6.76 1.07
C TYR A 120 0.81 7.72 1.16
N VAL A 121 1.99 7.27 1.63
CA VAL A 121 3.22 8.09 1.62
C VAL A 121 3.58 8.47 0.19
N ALA A 122 3.57 7.51 -0.73
CA ALA A 122 3.86 7.75 -2.14
C ALA A 122 2.87 8.76 -2.76
N LEU A 123 1.56 8.65 -2.45
CA LEU A 123 0.56 9.61 -2.91
C LEU A 123 0.86 11.03 -2.40
N VAL A 124 1.13 11.19 -1.10
CA VAL A 124 1.45 12.51 -0.53
C VAL A 124 2.73 13.05 -1.13
N ALA A 125 3.77 12.23 -1.26
CA ALA A 125 5.03 12.62 -1.89
C ALA A 125 4.82 13.07 -3.35
N GLU A 126 4.02 12.34 -4.11
CA GLU A 126 3.68 12.63 -5.50
C GLU A 126 2.93 13.97 -5.65
N VAL A 127 2.04 14.31 -4.70
CA VAL A 127 1.41 15.64 -4.64
C VAL A 127 2.43 16.73 -4.30
N LEU A 128 3.30 16.48 -3.32
CA LEU A 128 4.28 17.47 -2.87
C LEU A 128 5.35 17.74 -3.93
N VAL A 129 5.87 16.75 -4.65
CA VAL A 129 6.88 16.99 -5.72
C VAL A 129 6.36 17.81 -6.90
N ARG A 130 5.02 17.96 -7.06
CA ARG A 130 4.42 18.87 -8.05
C ARG A 130 4.46 20.34 -7.63
N ARG A 131 4.68 20.62 -6.34
CA ARG A 131 4.88 21.99 -5.87
C ARG A 131 6.34 22.39 -6.09
N PRO A 132 6.60 23.50 -6.79
CA PRO A 132 7.96 24.00 -6.96
C PRO A 132 8.54 24.46 -5.62
N GLY A 133 9.86 24.32 -5.45
CA GLY A 133 10.61 24.87 -4.32
C GLY A 133 10.79 23.97 -3.10
N MET A 134 10.23 22.76 -3.07
CA MET A 134 10.53 21.78 -2.01
C MET A 134 11.73 20.92 -2.34
N SER A 135 12.62 20.79 -1.37
CA SER A 135 13.74 19.84 -1.40
C SER A 135 13.26 18.40 -1.23
N PHE A 136 14.12 17.46 -1.61
CA PHE A 136 13.87 16.03 -1.42
C PHE A 136 13.56 15.68 0.04
N TRP A 137 14.35 16.19 0.99
CA TRP A 137 14.20 15.87 2.41
C TRP A 137 12.90 16.42 3.00
N GLU A 138 12.43 17.58 2.54
CA GLU A 138 11.13 18.13 2.93
C GLU A 138 10.00 17.22 2.44
N VAL A 139 10.00 16.82 1.17
CA VAL A 139 8.96 15.93 0.63
C VAL A 139 8.99 14.57 1.35
N ALA A 140 10.17 13.98 1.53
CA ALA A 140 10.32 12.68 2.17
C ALA A 140 9.86 12.72 3.64
N SER A 141 10.28 13.73 4.40
CA SER A 141 9.91 13.87 5.81
C SER A 141 8.42 14.21 5.98
N LEU A 142 7.88 15.16 5.21
CA LEU A 142 6.47 15.56 5.29
C LEU A 142 5.54 14.41 4.90
N SER A 143 5.79 13.74 3.77
CA SER A 143 4.97 12.60 3.34
C SER A 143 5.00 11.45 4.33
N SER A 144 6.19 11.09 4.83
CA SER A 144 6.36 10.01 5.80
C SER A 144 5.68 10.35 7.12
N THR A 145 5.93 11.51 7.70
CA THR A 145 5.34 11.90 9.01
C THR A 145 3.82 12.03 8.95
N THR A 146 3.29 12.66 7.90
CA THR A 146 1.84 12.85 7.70
C THR A 146 1.08 11.53 7.68
N VAL A 147 1.66 10.48 7.12
CA VAL A 147 1.00 9.18 6.96
C VAL A 147 1.36 8.20 8.07
N MET A 148 2.64 8.11 8.42
CA MET A 148 3.13 7.10 9.35
C MET A 148 2.72 7.40 10.79
N LEU A 149 2.60 8.67 11.21
CA LEU A 149 2.15 8.99 12.57
C LEU A 149 0.70 8.56 12.81
N PRO A 150 -0.31 8.98 12.01
CA PRO A 150 -1.67 8.47 12.15
C PRO A 150 -1.75 6.96 11.90
N GLY A 151 -1.00 6.46 10.91
CA GLY A 151 -0.92 5.04 10.58
C GLY A 151 -0.44 4.19 11.76
N ALA A 152 0.60 4.61 12.46
CA ALA A 152 1.11 3.91 13.64
C ALA A 152 0.05 3.88 14.77
N LEU A 153 -0.63 5.01 15.02
CA LEU A 153 -1.70 5.08 16.01
C LEU A 153 -2.86 4.12 15.66
N LEU A 154 -3.29 4.11 14.40
CA LEU A 154 -4.32 3.19 13.91
C LEU A 154 -3.86 1.73 13.97
N PHE A 155 -2.59 1.45 13.65
CA PHE A 155 -2.02 0.11 13.71
C PHE A 155 -2.09 -0.48 15.12
N THR A 156 -1.77 0.30 16.16
CA THR A 156 -1.86 -0.20 17.55
C THR A 156 -3.29 -0.61 17.91
N ARG A 157 -4.30 0.10 17.40
CA ARG A 157 -5.72 -0.25 17.59
C ARG A 157 -6.11 -1.50 16.81
N PHE A 158 -5.67 -1.62 15.56
CA PHE A 158 -6.00 -2.77 14.72
C PHE A 158 -5.28 -4.06 15.13
N ARG A 159 -4.01 -3.97 15.56
CA ARG A 159 -3.21 -5.12 16.01
C ARG A 159 -3.89 -5.85 17.17
N LYS A 160 -4.45 -5.12 18.15
CA LYS A 160 -5.21 -5.72 19.27
C LYS A 160 -6.40 -6.55 18.77
N ARG A 161 -7.10 -6.08 17.73
CA ARG A 161 -8.23 -6.81 17.11
C ARG A 161 -7.78 -8.04 16.34
N TRP A 162 -6.61 -8.02 15.71
CA TRP A 162 -6.09 -9.14 14.92
C TRP A 162 -5.49 -10.26 15.77
N GLN A 163 -4.97 -9.94 16.96
CA GLN A 163 -4.46 -10.91 17.92
C GLN A 163 -5.55 -11.56 18.78
N ALA A 164 -6.75 -10.97 18.84
CA ALA A 164 -7.87 -11.56 19.54
C ALA A 164 -8.24 -12.94 18.93
N PRO A 165 -8.48 -13.99 19.74
CA PRO A 165 -8.87 -15.31 19.23
C PRO A 165 -10.11 -15.21 18.34
N SER A 166 -10.15 -15.98 17.25
CA SER A 166 -11.32 -15.97 16.36
C SER A 166 -12.61 -16.35 17.14
N PRO A 167 -13.80 -15.86 16.74
CA PRO A 167 -15.05 -16.25 17.41
C PRO A 167 -15.24 -17.78 17.49
N ARG A 168 -14.86 -18.52 16.45
CA ARG A 168 -14.86 -20.00 16.45
C ARG A 168 -13.91 -20.58 17.50
N ALA A 169 -12.70 -20.04 17.62
CA ALA A 169 -11.74 -20.48 18.64
C ALA A 169 -12.27 -20.21 20.04
N ARG A 170 -12.89 -19.04 20.28
CA ARG A 170 -13.54 -18.73 21.57
C ARG A 170 -14.68 -19.70 21.91
N LEU A 171 -15.52 -20.04 20.94
CA LEU A 171 -16.62 -20.99 21.13
C LEU A 171 -16.09 -22.41 21.39
N ALA A 172 -15.06 -22.86 20.67
CA ALA A 172 -14.42 -24.14 20.90
C ALA A 172 -13.79 -24.23 22.29
N THR A 173 -13.07 -23.18 22.74
CA THR A 173 -12.51 -23.12 24.10
C THR A 173 -13.60 -23.13 25.16
N LYS A 174 -14.69 -22.36 24.99
CA LYS A 174 -15.83 -22.38 25.92
C LYS A 174 -16.50 -23.77 25.97
N SER A 175 -16.69 -24.42 24.82
CA SER A 175 -17.27 -25.76 24.75
C SER A 175 -16.37 -26.80 25.43
N ALA A 176 -15.05 -26.70 25.29
CA ALA A 176 -14.10 -27.60 25.93
C ALA A 176 -14.08 -27.41 27.46
N ILE A 177 -14.14 -26.16 27.93
CA ILE A 177 -14.24 -25.86 29.37
C ILE A 177 -15.55 -26.41 29.95
N ASN A 178 -16.68 -26.20 29.28
CA ASN A 178 -17.97 -26.69 29.73
C ASN A 178 -18.09 -28.22 29.70
N ALA A 179 -17.31 -28.91 28.87
CA ALA A 179 -17.27 -30.38 28.83
C ALA A 179 -16.33 -31.00 29.89
N ALA A 180 -15.49 -30.19 30.52
CA ALA A 180 -14.53 -30.60 31.54
C ALA A 180 -14.98 -30.22 32.97
N ALA A 181 -16.13 -29.57 33.11
CA ALA A 181 -16.78 -29.18 34.36
C ALA A 181 -18.02 -30.06 34.59
#